data_AF-A0A151BXW0-F1
#
_entry.id   AF-A0A151BXW0-F1
#
_cell.length_a   1.000
_cell.length_b   1.000
_cell.length_c   1.000
_cell.angle_alpha   90.00
_cell.angle_beta   90.00
_cell.angle_gamma   90.00
#
_symmetry.space_group_name_H-M   'P 1'
#
loop_
_entity.id
_entity.type
_entity.pdbx_description
1 polymer ?
#
loop_
_entity_poly.entity_id
_entity_poly.type
_entity_poly.pdbx_seq_one_letter_code
_entity_poly.pdbx_strand_id
1 'polypeptide(L)'
;MFDLTTLSTLRGIAAVPAIRFDAVVELTGLDWREATETGEIPKTPGVYAWVDHAGLVIYHGSGMGSHGLRGRLGREMGWGENQRRRIREYDSTDPDDGAWILGESPVIRMIAEQRPQLWVAQAAPASWTIPDHPGLAMPATAVGWEIFIYACSLYVAGRRSLLGGGAWEAKKGSLGADMEWTAWYRLRQVMGM
;
A
#
# COMPACT_ATOMS: atom_id res chain seq x y z
N MET A 1 -29.02 3.56 -19.05
CA MET A 1 -28.32 2.35 -19.51
C MET A 1 -26.89 2.78 -19.77
N PHE A 2 -25.95 2.41 -18.89
CA PHE A 2 -24.55 2.80 -19.04
C PHE A 2 -23.87 1.80 -19.98
N ASP A 3 -23.30 2.31 -21.07
CA ASP A 3 -22.59 1.51 -22.05
C ASP A 3 -21.28 0.95 -21.45
N LEU A 4 -21.17 -0.37 -21.40
CA LEU A 4 -20.01 -1.10 -20.88
C LEU A 4 -18.71 -0.77 -21.64
N THR A 5 -18.78 -0.30 -22.89
CA THR A 5 -17.61 0.18 -23.63
C THR A 5 -17.08 1.50 -23.09
N THR A 6 -17.94 2.37 -22.56
CA THR A 6 -17.54 3.64 -21.89
C THR A 6 -16.82 3.37 -20.56
N LEU A 7 -17.18 2.28 -19.88
CA LEU A 7 -16.48 1.84 -18.67
C LEU A 7 -15.06 1.35 -19.00
N SER A 8 -14.80 0.80 -20.18
CA SER A 8 -13.45 0.34 -20.57
C SER A 8 -12.48 1.50 -20.84
N THR A 9 -12.96 2.64 -21.33
CA THR A 9 -12.17 3.85 -21.59
C THR A 9 -11.83 4.63 -20.32
N LEU A 10 -12.63 4.51 -19.26
CA LEU A 10 -12.31 5.03 -17.92
C LEU A 10 -11.41 4.09 -17.10
N ARG A 11 -11.29 2.81 -17.52
CA ARG A 11 -10.36 1.83 -16.95
C ARG A 11 -8.95 2.08 -17.48
N GLY A 12 -8.39 3.23 -17.12
CA GLY A 12 -6.93 3.35 -17.11
C GLY A 12 -6.39 2.26 -16.18
N ILE A 13 -5.35 1.56 -16.59
CA ILE A 13 -4.47 0.89 -15.63
C ILE A 13 -3.88 2.05 -14.84
N ALA A 14 -4.50 2.41 -13.72
CA ALA A 14 -3.91 3.34 -12.79
C ALA A 14 -2.61 2.67 -12.37
N ALA A 15 -1.51 3.01 -13.04
CA ALA A 15 -0.21 2.53 -12.66
C ALA A 15 0.05 3.14 -11.29
N VAL A 16 -0.20 2.33 -10.26
CA VAL A 16 0.10 2.69 -8.89
C VAL A 16 1.59 3.06 -8.88
N PRO A 17 2.00 4.17 -8.25
CA PRO A 17 3.41 4.42 -7.98
C PRO A 17 4.02 3.17 -7.35
N ALA A 18 4.78 2.41 -8.14
CA ALA A 18 5.27 1.10 -7.75
C ALA A 18 6.73 1.23 -7.36
N ILE A 19 7.01 1.07 -6.08
CA ILE A 19 8.37 0.90 -5.56
C ILE A 19 8.68 -0.59 -5.47
N ARG A 20 9.93 -0.99 -5.72
CA ARG A 20 10.33 -2.37 -5.45
C ARG A 20 10.29 -2.65 -3.95
N PHE A 21 9.87 -3.86 -3.58
CA PHE A 21 9.72 -4.24 -2.18
C PHE A 21 11.07 -4.31 -1.44
N ASP A 22 12.15 -4.72 -2.11
CA ASP A 22 13.51 -4.68 -1.56
C ASP A 22 13.93 -3.27 -1.13
N ALA A 23 13.62 -2.25 -1.94
CA ALA A 23 13.82 -0.86 -1.59
C ALA A 23 12.96 -0.43 -0.39
N VAL A 24 11.72 -0.93 -0.26
CA VAL A 24 10.90 -0.67 0.94
C VAL A 24 11.55 -1.24 2.18
N VAL A 25 12.07 -2.48 2.12
CA VAL A 25 12.78 -3.11 3.24
C VAL A 25 14.00 -2.27 3.64
N GLU A 26 14.81 -1.84 2.69
CA GLU A 26 16.01 -1.02 2.94
C GLU A 26 15.69 0.38 3.48
N LEU A 27 14.72 1.07 2.88
CA LEU A 27 14.35 2.43 3.26
C LEU A 27 13.72 2.47 4.64
N THR A 28 12.91 1.46 4.98
CA THR A 28 12.22 1.41 6.27
C THR A 28 13.09 0.83 7.37
N GLY A 29 13.93 -0.17 7.08
CA GLY A 29 14.69 -0.91 8.09
C GLY A 29 13.81 -1.68 9.08
N LEU A 30 12.53 -1.90 8.73
CA LEU A 30 11.60 -2.68 9.53
C LEU A 30 11.81 -4.19 9.30
N ASP A 31 11.43 -4.99 10.29
CA ASP A 31 11.43 -6.45 10.18
C ASP A 31 10.18 -6.92 9.43
N TRP A 32 10.29 -6.96 8.10
CA TRP A 32 9.23 -7.41 7.20
C TRP A 32 9.18 -8.94 7.11
N ARG A 33 7.98 -9.49 7.17
CA ARG A 33 7.74 -10.93 7.07
C ARG A 33 6.59 -11.19 6.10
N GLU A 34 6.74 -12.22 5.27
CA GLU A 34 5.64 -12.71 4.44
C GLU A 34 4.59 -13.35 5.36
N ALA A 35 3.31 -13.08 5.09
CA ALA A 35 2.19 -13.67 5.77
C ALA A 35 1.30 -14.38 4.75
N THR A 36 1.23 -15.70 4.84
CA THR A 36 0.40 -16.54 3.98
C THR A 36 -0.95 -16.84 4.62
N GLU A 37 -1.03 -16.78 5.95
CA GLU A 37 -2.23 -17.05 6.72
C GLU A 37 -2.53 -15.96 7.76
N THR A 38 -3.81 -15.73 8.04
CA THR A 38 -4.27 -14.73 9.02
C THR A 38 -3.68 -14.95 10.43
N GLY A 39 -3.33 -16.19 10.79
CA GLY A 39 -2.74 -16.55 12.07
C GLY A 39 -1.34 -15.95 12.28
N GLU A 40 -0.59 -15.76 11.20
CA GLU A 40 0.79 -15.26 11.17
C GLU A 40 0.85 -13.74 11.34
N ILE A 41 -0.24 -13.05 11.02
CA ILE A 41 -0.32 -11.58 11.05
C ILE A 41 -0.34 -11.07 12.49
N PRO A 42 0.53 -10.13 12.89
CA PRO A 42 0.50 -9.53 14.23
C PRO A 42 -0.84 -8.87 14.58
N LYS A 43 -1.24 -8.96 15.85
CA LYS A 43 -2.39 -8.20 16.38
C LYS A 43 -2.03 -6.74 16.75
N THR A 44 -0.78 -6.34 16.53
CA THR A 44 -0.26 -5.01 16.87
C THR A 44 -0.44 -4.04 15.70
N PRO A 45 -0.32 -2.72 15.96
CA PRO A 45 -0.20 -1.74 14.89
C PRO A 45 1.02 -2.01 14.01
N GLY A 46 0.88 -1.74 12.71
CA GLY A 46 1.94 -1.96 11.75
C GLY A 46 1.53 -1.60 10.34
N VAL A 47 2.43 -1.87 9.40
CA VAL A 47 2.23 -1.65 7.97
C VAL A 47 2.25 -2.96 7.22
N TYR A 48 1.65 -2.95 6.04
CA TYR A 48 1.64 -4.09 5.13
C TYR A 48 1.82 -3.63 3.68
N ALA A 49 2.29 -4.56 2.86
CA ALA A 49 2.46 -4.39 1.43
C ALA A 49 1.94 -5.64 0.71
N TRP A 50 1.13 -5.43 -0.32
CA TRP A 50 0.83 -6.45 -1.33
C TRP A 50 1.84 -6.29 -2.45
N VAL A 51 2.57 -7.36 -2.73
CA VAL A 51 3.71 -7.38 -3.65
C VAL A 51 3.40 -8.33 -4.80
N ASP A 52 3.55 -7.87 -6.04
CA ASP A 52 3.36 -8.72 -7.21
C ASP A 52 4.53 -9.70 -7.42
N HIS A 53 4.41 -10.60 -8.40
CA HIS A 53 5.45 -11.58 -8.71
C HIS A 53 6.75 -10.97 -9.28
N ALA A 54 6.74 -9.70 -9.70
CA ALA A 54 7.93 -8.97 -10.13
C ALA A 54 8.66 -8.28 -8.96
N GLY A 55 8.10 -8.36 -7.75
CA GLY A 55 8.63 -7.73 -6.55
C GLY A 55 8.24 -6.26 -6.41
N LEU A 56 7.18 -5.81 -7.09
CA LEU A 56 6.68 -4.44 -6.99
C LEU A 56 5.56 -4.34 -5.94
N VAL A 57 5.62 -3.31 -5.11
CA VAL A 57 4.52 -2.96 -4.20
C VAL A 57 3.38 -2.37 -5.02
N ILE A 58 2.28 -3.10 -5.11
CA ILE A 58 1.07 -2.70 -5.87
C ILE A 58 0.00 -2.08 -4.96
N TYR A 59 0.09 -2.34 -3.65
CA TYR A 59 -0.70 -1.68 -2.63
C TYR A 59 0.03 -1.75 -1.29
N HIS A 60 -0.09 -0.72 -0.47
CA HIS A 60 0.35 -0.73 0.92
C HIS A 60 -0.70 -0.07 1.79
N GLY A 61 -0.65 -0.35 3.09
CA GLY A 61 -1.48 0.35 4.05
C GLY A 61 -1.02 0.10 5.47
N SER A 62 -1.80 0.63 6.43
CA SER A 62 -1.58 0.37 7.85
C SER A 62 -2.74 -0.33 8.54
N GLY A 63 -2.42 -1.05 9.61
CA GLY A 63 -3.36 -1.56 10.60
C GLY A 63 -3.15 -0.85 11.94
N MET A 64 -4.24 -0.41 12.57
CA MET A 64 -4.22 0.38 13.81
C MET A 64 -5.23 -0.12 14.85
N GLY A 65 -5.10 0.42 16.08
CA GLY A 65 -6.06 0.22 17.17
C GLY A 65 -6.06 -1.19 17.75
N SER A 66 -7.13 -1.55 18.47
CA SER A 66 -7.30 -2.84 19.15
C SER A 66 -7.33 -4.06 18.20
N HIS A 67 -7.60 -3.81 16.92
CA HIS A 67 -7.65 -4.83 15.88
C HIS A 67 -6.32 -4.98 15.12
N GLY A 68 -5.47 -3.94 15.13
CA GLY A 68 -4.13 -3.96 14.52
C GLY A 68 -4.10 -4.41 13.05
N LEU A 69 -2.94 -4.92 12.62
CA LEU A 69 -2.77 -5.50 11.29
C LEU A 69 -3.73 -6.67 11.04
N ARG A 70 -3.83 -7.62 11.98
CA ARG A 70 -4.66 -8.83 11.81
C ARG A 70 -6.12 -8.52 11.52
N GLY A 71 -6.72 -7.57 12.24
CA GLY A 71 -8.14 -7.26 12.03
C GLY A 71 -8.42 -6.46 10.76
N ARG A 72 -7.44 -5.69 10.26
CA ARG A 72 -7.51 -5.04 8.95
C ARG A 72 -7.39 -6.08 7.84
N LEU A 73 -6.28 -6.83 7.85
CA LEU A 73 -5.92 -7.78 6.79
C LEU A 73 -6.80 -9.04 6.78
N GLY A 74 -7.29 -9.50 7.93
CA GLY A 74 -8.18 -10.65 8.00
C GLY A 74 -9.47 -10.46 7.19
N ARG A 75 -9.98 -9.22 7.10
CA ARG A 75 -11.12 -8.90 6.22
C ARG A 75 -10.70 -8.93 4.76
N GLU A 76 -9.57 -8.32 4.42
CA GLU A 76 -9.08 -8.23 3.05
C GLU A 76 -8.76 -9.61 2.46
N MET A 77 -8.06 -10.47 3.22
CA MET A 77 -7.76 -11.85 2.81
C MET A 77 -9.02 -12.69 2.65
N GLY A 78 -9.94 -12.63 3.62
CA GLY A 78 -11.19 -13.40 3.58
C GLY A 78 -12.09 -12.98 2.42
N TRP A 79 -12.22 -11.68 2.17
CA TRP A 79 -12.99 -11.16 1.03
C TRP A 79 -12.32 -11.47 -0.30
N GLY A 80 -10.99 -11.32 -0.39
CA GLY A 80 -10.22 -11.67 -1.59
C GLY A 80 -10.36 -13.14 -1.99
N GLU A 81 -10.32 -14.07 -1.03
CA GLU A 81 -10.52 -15.49 -1.31
C GLU A 81 -11.98 -15.80 -1.71
N ASN A 82 -12.96 -15.18 -1.03
CA ASN A 82 -14.36 -15.31 -1.42
C ASN A 82 -14.59 -14.82 -2.85
N GLN A 83 -14.02 -13.68 -3.21
CA GLN A 83 -14.12 -13.15 -4.58
C GLN A 83 -13.42 -14.05 -5.59
N ARG A 84 -12.24 -14.57 -5.26
CA ARG A 84 -11.53 -15.52 -6.12
C ARG A 84 -12.37 -16.77 -6.39
N ARG A 85 -13.02 -17.32 -5.36
CA ARG A 85 -13.95 -18.44 -5.51
C ARG A 85 -15.10 -18.07 -6.45
N ARG A 86 -15.73 -16.92 -6.22
CA ARG A 86 -16.83 -16.41 -7.06
C ARG A 86 -16.42 -16.22 -8.52
N ILE A 87 -15.22 -15.70 -8.78
CA ILE A 87 -14.67 -15.55 -10.14
C ILE A 87 -14.47 -16.91 -10.82
N ARG A 88 -14.01 -17.94 -10.09
CA ARG A 88 -13.84 -19.30 -10.65
C ARG A 88 -15.18 -19.99 -10.92
N GLU A 89 -16.16 -19.77 -10.06
CA GLU A 89 -17.52 -20.33 -10.16
C GLU A 89 -18.39 -19.55 -11.15
N TYR A 90 -17.92 -18.42 -11.66
CA TYR A 90 -18.64 -17.59 -12.61
C TYR A 90 -18.69 -18.27 -13.99
N ASP A 91 -19.86 -18.85 -14.29
CA ASP A 91 -20.17 -19.54 -15.56
C ASP A 91 -21.32 -18.85 -16.32
N SER A 92 -21.32 -17.51 -16.33
CA SER A 92 -22.43 -16.73 -16.89
C SER A 92 -22.10 -16.16 -18.28
N THR A 93 -23.01 -16.40 -19.22
CA THR A 93 -23.08 -15.73 -20.53
C THR A 93 -23.73 -14.34 -20.46
N ASP A 94 -24.17 -13.89 -19.28
CA ASP A 94 -24.80 -12.60 -19.07
C ASP A 94 -23.75 -11.53 -18.67
N PRO A 95 -23.53 -10.50 -19.50
CA PRO A 95 -22.52 -9.46 -19.25
C PRO A 95 -22.87 -8.49 -18.10
N ASP A 96 -24.14 -8.41 -17.67
CA ASP A 96 -24.56 -7.53 -16.57
C ASP A 96 -24.31 -8.15 -15.18
N ASP A 97 -24.16 -9.47 -15.13
CA ASP A 97 -23.90 -10.22 -13.89
C ASP A 97 -22.44 -10.10 -13.42
N GLY A 98 -21.55 -9.51 -14.22
CA GLY A 98 -20.17 -9.20 -13.82
C GLY A 98 -20.02 -7.89 -13.03
N ALA A 99 -21.06 -7.05 -12.99
CA ALA A 99 -20.98 -5.71 -12.41
C ALA A 99 -20.72 -5.70 -10.89
N TRP A 100 -21.15 -6.75 -10.16
CA TRP A 100 -20.90 -6.88 -8.73
C TRP A 100 -19.49 -7.38 -8.40
N ILE A 101 -18.81 -8.06 -9.33
CA ILE A 101 -17.36 -8.38 -9.21
C ILE A 101 -16.55 -7.08 -9.27
N LEU A 102 -17.08 -6.05 -9.96
CA LEU A 102 -16.41 -4.79 -10.25
C LEU A 102 -16.70 -3.66 -9.25
N GLY A 103 -17.71 -3.80 -8.39
CA GLY A 103 -18.12 -2.80 -7.40
C GLY A 103 -17.31 -2.82 -6.10
N GLU A 104 -16.33 -3.72 -5.97
CA GLU A 104 -15.59 -3.92 -4.74
C GLU A 104 -14.29 -3.11 -4.69
N SER A 105 -13.78 -2.89 -3.46
CA SER A 105 -12.55 -2.13 -3.22
C SER A 105 -11.41 -2.61 -4.13
N PRO A 106 -10.64 -1.70 -4.78
CA PRO A 106 -9.56 -2.07 -5.70
C PRO A 106 -8.56 -3.08 -5.13
N VAL A 107 -8.30 -3.04 -3.82
CA VAL A 107 -7.41 -3.99 -3.14
C VAL A 107 -7.95 -5.43 -3.15
N ILE A 108 -9.26 -5.61 -2.96
CA ILE A 108 -9.89 -6.94 -2.94
C ILE A 108 -9.85 -7.55 -4.34
N ARG A 109 -10.16 -6.74 -5.35
CA ARG A 109 -10.07 -7.15 -6.75
C ARG A 109 -8.65 -7.55 -7.12
N MET A 110 -7.66 -6.75 -6.74
CA MET A 110 -6.24 -7.05 -6.93
C MET A 110 -5.83 -8.37 -6.25
N ILE A 111 -6.23 -8.60 -4.99
CA ILE A 111 -5.95 -9.86 -4.27
C ILE A 111 -6.58 -11.06 -5.00
N ALA A 112 -7.81 -10.91 -5.49
CA ALA A 112 -8.54 -11.97 -6.16
C ALA A 112 -7.91 -12.33 -7.52
N GLU A 113 -7.57 -11.33 -8.34
CA GLU A 113 -7.08 -11.46 -9.71
C GLU A 113 -5.57 -11.79 -9.78
N GLN A 114 -4.73 -11.08 -9.04
CA GLN A 114 -3.27 -11.08 -9.24
C GLN A 114 -2.51 -11.99 -8.27
N ARG A 115 -3.16 -12.47 -7.19
CA ARG A 115 -2.55 -13.29 -6.13
C ARG A 115 -1.20 -12.74 -5.62
N PRO A 116 -1.13 -11.46 -5.24
CA PRO A 116 0.09 -10.88 -4.70
C PRO A 116 0.48 -11.52 -3.37
N GLN A 117 1.77 -11.45 -3.06
CA GLN A 117 2.32 -11.84 -1.76
C GLN A 117 2.03 -10.76 -0.73
N LEU A 118 1.59 -11.16 0.46
CA LEU A 118 1.38 -10.24 1.58
C LEU A 118 2.62 -10.19 2.44
N TRP A 119 3.15 -8.99 2.63
CA TRP A 119 4.23 -8.72 3.56
C TRP A 119 3.74 -7.78 4.66
N VAL A 120 4.17 -8.03 5.90
CA VAL A 120 3.76 -7.25 7.08
C VAL A 120 4.98 -6.89 7.92
N ALA A 121 4.92 -5.71 8.55
CA ALA A 121 5.90 -5.28 9.53
C ALA A 121 5.20 -4.58 10.70
N GLN A 122 5.62 -4.90 11.93
CA GLN A 122 5.15 -4.19 13.11
C GLN A 122 5.71 -2.76 13.10
N ALA A 123 4.90 -1.80 13.51
CA ALA A 123 5.38 -0.42 13.63
C ALA A 123 6.35 -0.33 14.81
N ALA A 124 7.55 0.17 14.55
CA ALA A 124 8.57 0.49 15.54
C ALA A 124 9.20 1.85 15.21
N PRO A 125 9.81 2.55 16.17
CA PRO A 125 10.64 3.72 15.86
C PRO A 125 11.70 3.38 14.81
N ALA A 126 11.94 4.30 13.87
CA ALA A 126 13.01 4.17 12.89
C ALA A 126 14.35 3.87 13.58
N SER A 127 15.03 2.82 13.11
CA SER A 127 16.35 2.40 13.60
C SER A 127 17.51 3.22 13.02
N TRP A 128 17.20 4.06 12.04
CA TRP A 128 18.13 4.93 11.33
C TRP A 128 17.82 6.40 11.64
N THR A 129 18.79 7.27 11.31
CA THR A 129 18.67 8.72 11.45
C THR A 129 19.10 9.40 10.15
N ILE A 130 18.76 10.70 10.02
CA ILE A 130 19.20 11.58 8.94
C ILE A 130 20.14 12.63 9.57
N PRO A 131 21.46 12.38 9.62
CA PRO A 131 22.39 13.19 10.42
C PRO A 131 22.40 14.67 10.04
N ASP A 132 22.25 14.98 8.75
CA ASP A 132 22.27 16.35 8.23
C ASP A 132 20.97 17.12 8.53
N HIS A 133 19.94 16.44 9.03
CA HIS A 133 18.63 17.01 9.33
C HIS A 133 18.03 16.44 10.64
N PRO A 134 18.68 16.70 11.80
CA PRO A 134 18.29 16.10 13.09
C PRO A 134 16.93 16.54 13.63
N GLY A 135 16.33 17.60 13.06
CA GLY A 135 15.01 18.12 13.45
C GLY A 135 13.83 17.50 12.70
N LEU A 136 14.06 16.55 11.78
CA LEU A 136 12.99 15.89 11.04
C LEU A 136 12.22 14.91 11.94
N ALA A 137 10.90 14.87 11.78
CA ALA A 137 10.10 13.86 12.46
C ALA A 137 10.36 12.49 11.83
N MET A 138 10.62 11.50 12.67
CA MET A 138 10.92 10.13 12.23
C MET A 138 9.66 9.27 12.33
N PRO A 139 9.44 8.34 11.39
CA PRO A 139 8.31 7.42 11.49
C PRO A 139 8.48 6.51 12.72
N ALA A 140 7.40 6.39 13.50
CA ALA A 140 7.35 5.52 14.67
C ALA A 140 6.00 4.82 14.84
N THR A 141 4.97 5.29 14.14
CA THR A 141 3.61 4.75 14.20
C THR A 141 3.27 4.08 12.88
N ALA A 142 2.24 3.22 12.91
CA ALA A 142 1.75 2.54 11.70
C ALA A 142 1.40 3.53 10.57
N VAL A 143 0.74 4.65 10.91
CA VAL A 143 0.39 5.71 9.95
C VAL A 143 1.62 6.46 9.47
N GLY A 144 2.55 6.78 10.37
CA GLY A 144 3.80 7.44 9.97
C GLY A 144 4.57 6.60 8.94
N TRP A 145 4.65 5.29 9.17
CA TRP A 145 5.28 4.37 8.23
C TRP A 145 4.52 4.23 6.90
N GLU A 146 3.18 4.15 6.93
CA GLU A 146 2.37 4.11 5.70
C GLU A 146 2.59 5.35 4.84
N ILE A 147 2.51 6.55 5.44
CA ILE A 147 2.73 7.82 4.75
C ILE A 147 4.17 7.92 4.24
N PHE A 148 5.16 7.48 5.02
CA PHE A 148 6.56 7.44 4.59
C PHE A 148 6.76 6.54 3.36
N ILE A 149 6.21 5.32 3.36
CA ILE A 149 6.28 4.37 2.24
C ILE A 149 5.57 4.96 1.01
N TYR A 150 4.40 5.58 1.21
CA TYR A 150 3.68 6.27 0.15
C TYR A 150 4.52 7.38 -0.48
N ALA A 151 5.13 8.25 0.33
CA ALA A 151 6.00 9.33 -0.14
C ALA A 151 7.21 8.77 -0.91
N CYS A 152 7.88 7.74 -0.41
CA CYS A 152 8.97 7.06 -1.12
C CYS A 152 8.52 6.54 -2.49
N SER A 153 7.33 5.93 -2.56
CA SER A 153 6.76 5.40 -3.80
C SER A 153 6.50 6.51 -4.82
N LEU A 154 6.01 7.67 -4.38
CA LEU A 154 5.80 8.83 -5.25
C LEU A 154 7.11 9.38 -5.83
N TYR A 155 8.15 9.49 -4.99
CA TYR A 155 9.47 9.95 -5.43
C TYR A 155 10.10 9.02 -6.45
N VAL A 156 10.08 7.71 -6.19
CA VAL A 156 10.70 6.70 -7.06
C VAL A 156 9.94 6.54 -8.38
N ALA A 157 8.61 6.59 -8.36
CA ALA A 157 7.81 6.43 -9.57
C ALA A 157 7.75 7.70 -10.44
N GLY A 158 8.31 8.83 -10.00
CA GLY A 158 8.20 10.12 -10.69
C GLY A 158 6.77 10.66 -10.77
N ARG A 159 5.82 10.07 -10.02
CA ARG A 159 4.39 10.39 -10.05
C ARG A 159 4.03 11.34 -8.91
N ARG A 160 4.56 12.56 -8.95
CA ARG A 160 3.94 13.66 -8.21
C ARG A 160 2.84 14.24 -9.08
N SER A 161 1.60 14.20 -8.58
CA SER A 161 0.58 15.09 -9.16
C SER A 161 1.09 16.52 -9.05
N LEU A 162 1.26 17.22 -10.18
CA LEU A 162 1.57 18.66 -10.22
C LEU A 162 0.49 19.50 -9.52
N LEU A 163 -0.72 18.92 -9.36
CA LEU A 163 -1.85 19.50 -8.65
C LEU A 163 -2.00 18.99 -7.21
N GLY A 164 -1.00 18.30 -6.66
CA GLY A 164 -0.95 17.91 -5.25
C GLY A 164 -2.11 17.00 -4.85
N GLY A 165 -1.96 15.69 -5.08
CA GLY A 165 -2.92 14.66 -4.64
C GLY A 165 -2.97 14.42 -3.13
N GLY A 166 -2.75 15.48 -2.35
CA GLY A 166 -2.70 15.50 -0.89
C GLY A 166 -2.77 16.93 -0.35
N ALA A 167 -3.42 17.87 -1.05
CA ALA A 167 -3.52 19.27 -0.61
C ALA A 167 -4.10 19.45 0.81
N TRP A 168 -4.74 18.41 1.38
CA TRP A 168 -5.20 18.39 2.77
C TRP A 168 -4.20 17.74 3.76
N GLU A 169 -3.34 16.83 3.31
CA GLU A 169 -2.35 16.10 4.14
C GLU A 169 -0.95 16.74 4.14
N ALA A 170 -0.58 17.51 3.12
CA ALA A 170 0.76 18.12 2.98
C ALA A 170 0.85 19.56 3.54
N LYS A 171 0.01 19.92 4.52
CA LYS A 171 0.12 21.21 5.21
C LYS A 171 1.35 21.23 6.11
N LYS A 172 2.10 22.34 6.13
CA LYS A 172 3.26 22.48 7.03
C LYS A 172 2.87 22.14 8.47
N GLY A 173 3.64 21.24 9.11
CA GLY A 173 3.39 20.75 10.46
C GLY A 173 2.38 19.60 10.57
N SER A 174 1.95 19.03 9.45
CA SER A 174 1.22 17.76 9.44
C SER A 174 2.19 16.58 9.40
N LEU A 175 1.70 15.42 9.87
CA LEU A 175 2.41 14.15 9.71
C LEU A 175 2.73 13.85 8.24
N GLY A 176 1.84 14.21 7.31
CA GLY A 176 2.03 14.07 5.87
C GLY A 176 3.26 14.83 5.37
N ALA A 177 3.36 16.12 5.70
CA ALA A 177 4.48 16.95 5.31
C ALA A 177 5.79 16.46 5.95
N ASP A 178 5.75 16.08 7.22
CA ASP A 178 6.94 15.60 7.93
C ASP A 178 7.48 14.30 7.32
N MET A 179 6.61 13.32 7.05
CA MET A 179 7.01 12.06 6.42
C MET A 179 7.48 12.23 4.98
N GLU A 180 6.94 13.20 4.24
CA GLU A 180 7.39 13.52 2.89
C GLU A 180 8.82 14.06 2.86
N TRP A 181 9.19 14.94 3.81
CA TRP A 181 10.57 15.42 3.95
C TRP A 181 11.51 14.30 4.41
N THR A 182 11.09 13.52 5.41
CA THR A 182 11.88 12.39 5.90
C THR A 182 12.12 11.34 4.81
N ALA A 183 11.11 11.04 3.99
CA ALA A 183 11.24 10.16 2.82
C ALA A 183 12.25 10.70 1.79
N TRP A 184 12.20 11.99 1.46
CA TRP A 184 13.14 12.61 0.52
C TRP A 184 14.60 12.45 0.98
N TYR A 185 14.89 12.82 2.22
CA TYR A 185 16.26 12.78 2.72
C TYR A 185 16.75 11.35 2.96
N ARG A 186 15.87 10.44 3.38
CA ARG A 186 16.21 9.02 3.51
C ARG A 186 16.52 8.38 2.15
N LEU A 187 15.75 8.70 1.10
CA LEU A 187 16.05 8.27 -0.26
C LEU A 187 17.42 8.76 -0.73
N ARG A 188 17.73 10.05 -0.54
CA ARG A 188 19.04 10.61 -0.87
C ARG A 188 20.19 9.92 -0.13
N GLN A 189 20.02 9.70 1.17
CA GLN A 189 20.99 9.00 2.01
C GLN A 189 21.27 7.57 1.49
N VAL A 190 20.23 6.82 1.13
CA VAL A 190 20.37 5.45 0.59
C VAL A 190 20.96 5.46 -0.83
N MET A 191 20.63 6.46 -1.64
CA MET A 191 21.15 6.60 -3.01
C MET A 191 22.56 7.21 -3.09
N GLY A 192 23.11 7.71 -1.98
CA GLY A 192 24.41 8.38 -1.95
C GLY A 192 24.43 9.76 -2.63
N MET A 193 23.30 10.50 -2.55
CA MET A 193 23.10 11.81 -3.19
C MET A 193 23.08 13.00 -2.22
#